data_AF-A0A8H3QVV4-F1
#
_entry.id   AF-A0A8H3QVV4-F1
#
_cell.length_a   1.000
_cell.length_b   1.000
_cell.length_c   1.000
_cell.angle_alpha   90.00
_cell.angle_beta   90.00
_cell.angle_gamma   90.00
#
_symmetry.space_group_name_H-M   'P 1'
#
loop_
_entity.id
_entity.type
_entity.pdbx_description
1 polymer ?
#
loop_
_entity_poly.entity_id
_entity_poly.type
_entity_poly.pdbx_seq_one_letter_code
_entity_poly.pdbx_strand_id
1 'polypeptide(L)'
;MVKIDQVKCLVKRANILTRYFKNSPIAKTWLNEATEEKNILGGELKTYVETRWTTVYECVASVYRLKDALLQVLDKHEREISNEAVKAILKKRGFFDDIRMLLEILKPVKEAILILEGNNVTLADCYVYLL
;
A
#
# COMPACT_ATOMS: atom_id res chain seq x y z
N MET A 1 8.71 10.43 16.75
CA MET A 1 8.49 11.09 15.44
C MET A 1 9.02 10.17 14.35
N VAL A 2 8.18 9.71 13.42
CA VAL A 2 8.62 8.89 12.27
C VAL A 2 9.49 9.77 11.36
N LYS A 3 10.67 9.30 10.98
CA LYS A 3 11.56 10.06 10.08
C LYS A 3 11.03 10.00 8.64
N ILE A 4 11.12 11.09 7.89
CA ILE A 4 10.68 11.16 6.47
C ILE A 4 11.32 10.05 5.61
N ASP A 5 12.58 9.70 5.89
CA ASP A 5 13.27 8.62 5.18
C ASP A 5 12.65 7.24 5.43
N GLN A 6 12.10 7.01 6.62
CA GLN A 6 11.38 5.78 6.95
C GLN A 6 10.08 5.68 6.15
N VAL A 7 9.33 6.77 6.03
CA VAL A 7 8.10 6.85 5.21
C VAL A 7 8.42 6.51 3.75
N LYS A 8 9.42 7.17 3.16
CA LYS A 8 9.85 6.91 1.78
C LYS A 8 10.24 5.45 1.57
N CYS A 9 10.96 4.86 2.53
CA CYS A 9 11.36 3.45 2.48
C CYS A 9 10.16 2.51 2.50
N LEU A 10 9.17 2.75 3.36
CA LEU A 10 7.96 1.92 3.47
C LEU A 10 7.11 1.99 2.20
N VAL A 11 6.90 3.18 1.65
CA VAL A 11 6.18 3.35 0.37
C VAL A 11 6.88 2.62 -0.77
N LYS A 12 8.22 2.71 -0.86
CA LYS A 12 8.99 1.98 -1.86
C LYS A 12 8.80 0.47 -1.73
N ARG A 13 8.82 -0.08 -0.51
CA ARG A 13 8.59 -1.51 -0.25
C ARG A 13 7.18 -1.94 -0.64
N ALA A 14 6.16 -1.19 -0.25
CA ALA A 14 4.79 -1.43 -0.68
C ALA A 14 4.70 -1.48 -2.22
N ASN A 15 5.34 -0.55 -2.91
CA ASN A 15 5.33 -0.51 -4.37
C ASN A 15 6.06 -1.71 -5.01
N ILE A 16 7.19 -2.15 -4.44
CA ILE A 16 7.88 -3.37 -4.88
C ILE A 16 6.94 -4.58 -4.85
N LEU A 17 6.17 -4.75 -3.77
CA LEU A 17 5.16 -5.80 -3.69
C LEU A 17 4.11 -5.64 -4.80
N THR A 18 3.49 -4.45 -4.90
CA THR A 18 2.41 -4.22 -5.87
C THR A 18 2.86 -4.45 -7.31
N ARG A 19 4.08 -4.04 -7.68
CA ARG A 19 4.65 -4.28 -9.01
C ARG A 19 4.89 -5.75 -9.28
N TYR A 20 5.47 -6.47 -8.32
CA TYR A 20 5.74 -7.90 -8.48
C TYR A 20 4.46 -8.68 -8.76
N PHE A 21 3.45 -8.52 -7.90
CA PHE A 21 2.18 -9.24 -8.02
C PHE A 21 1.37 -8.82 -9.25
N LYS A 22 1.49 -7.57 -9.73
CA LYS A 22 0.84 -7.17 -10.98
C LYS A 22 1.54 -7.71 -12.23
N ASN A 23 2.87 -7.78 -12.21
CA ASN A 23 3.65 -8.13 -13.40
C ASN A 23 3.91 -9.64 -13.53
N SER A 24 3.74 -10.40 -12.45
CA SER A 24 3.86 -11.85 -12.46
C SER A 24 2.47 -12.50 -12.55
N PRO A 25 2.09 -13.09 -13.70
CA PRO A 25 0.77 -13.72 -13.86
C PRO A 25 0.51 -14.81 -12.81
N ILE A 26 1.52 -15.64 -12.55
CA ILE A 26 1.40 -16.74 -11.58
C ILE A 26 1.23 -16.22 -10.14
N ALA A 27 1.99 -15.19 -9.75
CA ALA A 27 1.85 -14.59 -8.43
C ALA A 27 0.51 -13.86 -8.27
N LYS A 28 0.00 -13.26 -9.36
CA LYS A 28 -1.34 -12.67 -9.38
C LYS A 28 -2.41 -13.72 -9.11
N THR A 29 -2.31 -14.89 -9.74
CA THR A 29 -3.23 -16.01 -9.50
C THR A 29 -3.21 -16.47 -8.04
N TRP A 30 -2.03 -16.72 -7.48
CA TRP A 30 -1.90 -17.11 -6.06
C TRP A 30 -2.52 -16.07 -5.11
N LEU A 31 -2.30 -14.79 -5.40
CA LEU A 31 -2.86 -13.72 -4.57
C LEU A 31 -4.40 -13.66 -4.68
N ASN A 32 -4.95 -13.84 -5.87
CA ASN A 32 -6.39 -13.86 -6.07
C ASN A 32 -7.04 -15.05 -5.34
N GLU A 33 -6.48 -16.25 -5.48
CA GLU A 33 -6.93 -17.45 -4.76
C GLU A 33 -6.89 -17.25 -3.24
N ALA A 34 -5.79 -16.70 -2.71
CA ALA A 34 -5.67 -16.41 -1.28
C ALA A 34 -6.65 -15.30 -0.82
N THR A 35 -6.96 -14.32 -1.68
CA THR A 35 -7.93 -13.26 -1.39
C THR A 35 -9.34 -13.82 -1.29
N GLU A 36 -9.71 -14.72 -2.20
CA GLU A 36 -10.99 -15.43 -2.20
C GLU A 36 -11.12 -16.34 -0.97
N GLU A 37 -10.10 -17.15 -0.68
CA GLU A 37 -10.09 -18.06 0.48
C GLU A 37 -10.25 -17.29 1.82
N LYS A 38 -9.67 -16.09 1.91
CA LYS A 38 -9.77 -15.21 3.09
C LYS A 38 -11.02 -14.32 3.07
N ASN A 39 -11.86 -14.39 2.04
CA ASN A 39 -13.04 -13.53 1.85
C ASN A 39 -12.72 -12.02 1.96
N ILE A 40 -11.56 -11.59 1.46
CA ILE A 40 -11.13 -10.19 1.55
C ILE A 40 -11.82 -9.38 0.45
N LEU A 41 -12.62 -8.39 0.86
CA LEU A 41 -13.31 -7.49 -0.05
C LEU A 41 -12.42 -6.30 -0.46
N GLY A 42 -12.77 -5.67 -1.59
CA GLY A 42 -12.19 -4.39 -2.02
C GLY A 42 -11.21 -4.44 -3.19
N GLY A 43 -11.01 -5.61 -3.81
CA GLY A 43 -10.32 -5.76 -5.10
C GLY A 43 -8.79 -5.88 -5.01
N GLU A 44 -8.12 -5.59 -6.12
CA GLU A 44 -6.69 -5.87 -6.32
C GLU A 44 -5.74 -4.84 -5.68
N LEU A 45 -4.44 -5.17 -5.66
CA LEU A 45 -3.35 -4.27 -5.31
C LEU A 45 -3.32 -3.02 -6.20
N LYS A 46 -3.03 -1.86 -5.59
CA LYS A 46 -2.94 -0.57 -6.28
C LYS A 46 -1.47 -0.16 -6.39
N THR A 47 -1.08 0.31 -7.56
CA THR A 47 0.25 0.90 -7.80
C THR A 47 0.14 2.40 -7.60
N TYR A 48 1.22 3.06 -7.14
CA TYR A 48 1.22 4.51 -7.02
C TYR A 48 1.90 5.19 -8.23
N VAL A 49 1.52 6.43 -8.47
CA VAL A 49 2.15 7.35 -9.43
C VAL A 49 2.76 8.50 -8.63
N GLU A 50 4.03 8.83 -8.88
CA GLU A 50 4.77 9.84 -8.10
C GLU A 50 4.11 11.22 -8.08
N THR A 51 3.44 11.60 -9.17
CA THR A 51 2.77 12.90 -9.32
C THR A 51 1.41 12.97 -8.64
N ARG A 52 0.85 11.86 -8.13
CA ARG A 52 -0.49 11.82 -7.52
C ARG A 52 -0.43 11.19 -6.13
N TRP A 53 -0.32 12.04 -5.11
CA TRP A 53 -0.10 11.62 -3.72
C TRP A 53 -1.23 10.76 -3.15
N THR A 54 -2.47 10.94 -3.62
CA THR A 54 -3.61 10.09 -3.25
C THR A 54 -3.38 8.62 -3.62
N THR A 55 -2.66 8.35 -4.71
CA THR A 55 -2.32 6.98 -5.14
C THR A 55 -1.28 6.31 -4.24
N VAL A 56 -0.47 7.08 -3.50
CA VAL A 56 0.45 6.54 -2.49
C VAL A 56 -0.35 5.94 -1.34
N TYR A 57 -1.37 6.66 -0.85
CA TYR A 57 -2.30 6.13 0.15
C TYR A 57 -2.99 4.86 -0.36
N GLU A 58 -3.51 4.86 -1.59
CA GLU A 58 -4.19 3.69 -2.16
C GLU A 58 -3.28 2.47 -2.28
N CYS A 59 -2.03 2.67 -2.68
CA CYS A 59 -1.02 1.62 -2.75
C CYS A 59 -0.80 0.99 -1.37
N VAL A 60 -0.45 1.81 -0.37
CA VAL A 60 -0.21 1.35 1.01
C VAL A 60 -1.47 0.68 1.60
N ALA A 61 -2.65 1.24 1.32
CA ALA A 61 -3.92 0.74 1.84
C ALA A 61 -4.26 -0.63 1.25
N SER A 62 -4.02 -0.81 -0.05
CA SER A 62 -4.23 -2.10 -0.72
C SER A 62 -3.28 -3.18 -0.20
N VAL A 63 -2.03 -2.84 0.09
CA VAL A 63 -1.04 -3.76 0.69
C VAL A 63 -1.46 -4.18 2.10
N TYR A 64 -1.88 -3.23 2.94
CA TYR A 64 -2.34 -3.55 4.29
C TYR A 64 -3.61 -4.40 4.28
N ARG A 65 -4.57 -4.08 3.42
CA ARG A 65 -5.82 -4.82 3.29
C ARG A 65 -5.59 -6.26 2.87
N LEU A 66 -4.67 -6.49 1.93
CA LEU A 66 -4.33 -7.81 1.43
C LEU A 66 -3.25 -8.52 2.26
N LYS A 67 -2.92 -8.03 3.46
CA LYS A 67 -1.85 -8.59 4.30
C LYS A 67 -1.98 -10.11 4.52
N ASP A 68 -3.19 -10.59 4.80
CA ASP A 68 -3.40 -12.00 5.18
C ASP A 68 -3.27 -12.90 3.95
N ALA A 69 -3.73 -12.43 2.79
CA ALA A 69 -3.52 -13.11 1.52
C ALA A 69 -2.04 -13.10 1.10
N LEU A 70 -1.34 -11.97 1.26
CA LEU A 70 0.09 -11.87 0.97
C LEU A 70 0.93 -12.81 1.84
N LEU A 71 0.60 -12.92 3.13
CA LEU A 71 1.26 -13.84 4.05
C LEU A 71 0.95 -15.30 3.71
N GLN A 72 -0.27 -15.61 3.28
CA GLN A 72 -0.63 -16.96 2.83
C GLN A 72 0.11 -17.35 1.55
N VAL A 73 0.27 -16.44 0.60
CA VAL A 73 1.07 -16.71 -0.60
C VAL A 73 2.53 -16.95 -0.23
N LEU A 74 3.08 -16.18 0.71
CA LEU A 74 4.44 -16.43 1.21
C LEU A 74 4.55 -17.83 1.84
N ASP A 75 3.59 -18.23 2.67
CA ASP A 75 3.58 -19.52 3.35
C ASP A 75 3.49 -20.71 2.36
N LYS A 76 2.60 -20.61 1.37
CA LYS A 76 2.35 -21.70 0.39
C LYS A 76 3.37 -21.76 -0.75
N HIS A 77 3.92 -20.62 -1.17
CA HIS A 77 4.68 -20.50 -2.42
C HIS A 77 6.05 -19.83 -2.26
N GLU A 78 6.65 -19.88 -1.06
CA GLU A 78 7.91 -19.20 -0.78
C GLU A 78 9.02 -19.56 -1.80
N ARG A 79 9.11 -20.83 -2.17
CA ARG A 79 10.19 -21.35 -3.03
C ARG A 79 10.03 -20.88 -4.47
N GLU A 80 8.80 -20.67 -4.90
CA GLU A 80 8.41 -20.26 -6.24
C GLU A 80 8.45 -18.74 -6.42
N ILE A 81 8.46 -17.97 -5.32
CA ILE A 81 8.70 -16.53 -5.36
C ILE A 81 10.19 -16.28 -5.69
N SER A 82 10.45 -15.99 -6.95
CA SER A 82 11.78 -15.72 -7.49
C SER A 82 12.41 -14.39 -7.02
N ASN A 83 11.60 -13.46 -6.51
CA ASN A 83 12.08 -12.14 -6.10
C ASN A 83 12.46 -12.13 -4.61
N GLU A 84 13.76 -12.14 -4.33
CA GLU A 84 14.30 -12.09 -2.96
C GLU A 84 13.89 -10.83 -2.19
N ALA A 85 13.75 -9.68 -2.86
CA ALA A 85 13.32 -8.45 -2.20
C ALA A 85 11.87 -8.56 -1.71
N VAL A 86 10.99 -9.19 -2.49
CA VAL A 86 9.60 -9.46 -2.09
C VAL A 86 9.57 -10.37 -0.87
N LYS A 87 10.33 -11.47 -0.88
CA LYS A 87 10.43 -12.37 0.28
C LYS A 87 10.96 -11.66 1.52
N ALA A 88 12.03 -10.87 1.37
CA ALA A 88 12.61 -10.10 2.48
C ALA A 88 11.62 -9.08 3.06
N ILE A 89 10.80 -8.43 2.23
CA ILE A 89 9.75 -7.52 2.70
C ILE A 89 8.66 -8.27 3.47
N LEU A 90 8.12 -9.36 2.90
CA LEU A 90 7.03 -10.11 3.52
C LEU A 90 7.45 -10.80 4.83
N LYS A 91 8.71 -11.24 4.92
CA LYS A 91 9.29 -11.83 6.14
C LYS A 91 9.71 -10.81 7.19
N LYS A 92 9.78 -9.53 6.84
CA LYS A 92 10.25 -8.51 7.78
C LYS A 92 9.24 -8.35 8.92
N ARG A 93 9.67 -8.71 10.13
CA ARG A 93 8.88 -8.49 11.36
C ARG A 93 8.49 -7.02 11.49
N GLY A 94 7.22 -6.78 11.81
CA GLY A 94 6.65 -5.45 11.98
C GLY A 94 6.37 -4.69 10.69
N PHE A 95 6.65 -5.25 9.50
CA PHE A 95 6.39 -4.54 8.24
C PHE A 95 4.92 -4.11 8.09
N PHE A 96 3.98 -5.00 8.39
CA PHE A 96 2.56 -4.67 8.30
C PHE A 96 2.09 -3.72 9.40
N ASP A 97 2.73 -3.72 10.57
CA ASP A 97 2.48 -2.74 11.63
C ASP A 97 2.98 -1.35 11.21
N ASP A 98 4.18 -1.27 10.61
CA ASP A 98 4.74 -0.05 10.04
C ASP A 98 3.83 0.50 8.93
N ILE A 99 3.31 -0.38 8.07
CA ILE A 99 2.37 -0.03 7.00
C ILE A 99 1.04 0.50 7.59
N ARG A 100 0.53 -0.08 8.67
CA ARG A 100 -0.66 0.42 9.37
C ARG A 100 -0.42 1.82 9.93
N MET A 101 0.70 2.03 10.61
CA MET A 101 1.07 3.35 11.13
C MET A 101 1.21 4.38 10.00
N LEU A 102 1.78 3.97 8.87
CA LEU A 102 1.88 4.83 7.70
C LEU A 102 0.50 5.22 7.15
N LEU A 103 -0.49 4.32 7.17
CA LEU A 103 -1.86 4.66 6.76
C LEU A 103 -2.49 5.71 7.64
N GLU A 104 -2.30 5.62 8.96
CA GLU A 104 -2.82 6.61 9.91
C GLU A 104 -2.22 8.00 9.64
N ILE A 105 -0.94 8.07 9.25
CA ILE A 105 -0.28 9.33 8.87
C ILE A 105 -0.77 9.85 7.51
N LEU A 106 -0.91 8.97 6.51
CA LEU A 106 -1.27 9.38 5.15
C LEU A 106 -2.76 9.71 4.99
N LYS A 107 -3.63 9.17 5.83
CA LYS A 107 -5.08 9.37 5.75
C LYS A 107 -5.50 10.85 5.79
N PRO A 108 -5.13 11.65 6.81
CA PRO A 108 -5.50 13.07 6.84
C PRO A 108 -4.91 13.84 5.66
N VAL A 109 -3.71 13.49 5.20
CA VAL A 109 -3.08 14.12 4.02
C VAL A 109 -3.90 13.84 2.76
N LYS A 110 -4.34 12.59 2.55
CA LYS A 110 -5.22 12.23 1.42
C LYS A 110 -6.54 13.01 1.50
N GLU A 111 -7.17 13.03 2.67
CA GLU A 111 -8.47 13.69 2.86
C GLU A 111 -8.37 15.19 2.59
N ALA A 112 -7.33 15.85 3.10
CA ALA A 112 -7.06 17.25 2.81
C ALA A 112 -6.86 17.49 1.30
N ILE A 113 -6.03 16.68 0.62
CA ILE A 113 -5.83 16.80 -0.83
C ILE A 113 -7.15 16.67 -1.58
N LEU A 114 -7.97 15.67 -1.26
CA LEU A 114 -9.26 15.45 -1.94
C LEU A 114 -10.25 16.59 -1.70
N ILE A 115 -10.25 17.18 -0.51
CA ILE A 115 -11.05 18.37 -0.23
C ILE A 115 -10.55 19.52 -1.11
N LEU A 116 -9.25 19.81 -1.09
CA LEU A 116 -8.65 20.95 -1.81
C LEU A 116 -8.73 20.81 -3.34
N GLU A 117 -8.73 19.59 -3.87
CA GLU A 117 -8.98 19.32 -5.29
C GLU A 117 -10.48 19.42 -5.66
N GLY A 118 -11.36 19.60 -4.69
CA GLY A 118 -12.80 19.73 -4.90
C GLY A 118 -13.20 21.07 -5.51
N ASN A 119 -14.20 21.04 -6.39
CA ASN A 119 -14.65 22.21 -7.17
C ASN A 119 -15.25 23.36 -6.34
N ASN A 120 -15.48 23.15 -5.04
CA ASN A 120 -16.17 24.10 -4.16
C ASN A 120 -15.24 24.75 -3.12
N VAL A 121 -13.93 24.54 -3.23
CA VAL A 121 -12.94 25.04 -2.26
C VAL A 121 -12.43 26.42 -2.66
N THR A 122 -12.36 27.33 -1.69
CA THR A 122 -11.77 28.66 -1.84
C THR A 122 -10.34 28.71 -1.32
N LEU A 123 -9.58 29.76 -1.67
CA LEU A 123 -8.23 29.96 -1.15
C LEU A 123 -8.20 30.12 0.39
N ALA A 124 -9.29 30.62 0.98
CA ALA A 124 -9.42 30.73 2.44
C ALA A 124 -9.50 29.34 3.11
N ASP A 125 -10.20 28.40 2.48
CA ASP A 125 -10.27 27.01 2.95
C ASP A 125 -8.87 26.37 2.92
N CYS A 126 -8.08 26.62 1.86
CA CYS A 126 -6.69 26.15 1.79
C CYS A 126 -5.85 26.60 2.99
N TYR A 127 -6.03 27.85 3.45
CA TYR A 127 -5.29 28.37 4.60
C TYR A 127 -5.63 27.63 5.90
N VAL A 128 -6.91 27.29 6.11
CA VAL A 128 -7.37 26.55 7.30
C VAL A 128 -6.82 25.13 7.33
N TYR A 129 -6.76 24.44 6.17
CA TYR A 129 -6.22 23.07 6.10
C TYR A 129 -4.69 22.99 6.20
N LEU A 130 -3.98 24.11 6.12
CA LEU A 130 -2.51 24.17 6.19
C LEU A 130 -1.97 24.67 7.55
N LEU A 131 -2.83 25.13 8.45
CA LEU A 131 -2.50 25.51 9.83
C LEU A 131 -2.41 24.28 10.75
#